data_AF-A0A524PTZ2-F1
#
_entry.id   AF-A0A524PTZ2-F1
#
_cell.length_a   1.000
_cell.length_b   1.000
_cell.length_c   1.000
_cell.angle_alpha   90.00
_cell.angle_beta   90.00
_cell.angle_gamma   90.00
#
_symmetry.space_group_name_H-M   'P 1'
#
loop_
_entity.id
_entity.type
_entity.pdbx_description
1 polymer ?
#
loop_
_entity_poly.entity_id
_entity_poly.type
_entity_poly.pdbx_seq_one_letter_code
_entity_poly.pdbx_strand_id
1 'polypeptide(L)'
;MENRFSGIFKGDRIIWGLIVLMMIFSLLAVYSSSVSVAFSRYGGNTTFFLKSQFLLVFFCLFIIVVVHHLPYRIYSSLAGFFVVVSIILLAITPFIGVEVNSAVRSIEIPGTGVRVQTSEVAKVSLIIYFARMLSKYQNDLKDFKLLTKIFIVPLAIVCVLIMPE
;
A
#
# COMPACT_ATOMS: atom_id res chain seq x y z
N MET A 1 -19.89 30.79 7.77
CA MET A 1 -18.54 30.18 7.83
C MET A 1 -18.62 28.74 7.32
N GLU A 2 -19.16 28.57 6.13
CA GLU A 2 -19.61 27.29 5.59
C GLU A 2 -18.94 27.16 4.22
N ASN A 3 -18.40 25.99 3.89
CA ASN A 3 -17.69 25.68 2.62
C ASN A 3 -16.15 25.75 2.61
N ARG A 4 -15.46 25.64 3.75
CA ARG A 4 -14.02 25.27 3.73
C ARG A 4 -13.76 23.76 3.79
N PHE A 5 -14.66 22.99 4.40
CA PHE A 5 -14.53 21.53 4.49
C PHE A 5 -14.93 20.80 3.19
N SER A 6 -15.80 21.38 2.35
CA SER A 6 -16.18 20.81 1.06
C SER A 6 -15.08 20.89 -0.01
N GLY A 7 -14.06 21.73 0.21
CA GLY A 7 -12.88 21.81 -0.66
C GLY A 7 -11.84 20.71 -0.40
N ILE A 8 -11.80 20.16 0.82
CA ILE A 8 -10.86 19.09 1.23
C ILE A 8 -11.44 17.71 0.89
N PHE A 9 -12.74 17.51 1.12
CA PHE A 9 -13.45 16.28 0.77
C PHE A 9 -14.06 16.36 -0.64
N LYS A 10 -13.22 16.62 -1.64
CA LYS A 10 -13.63 16.60 -3.06
C LYS A 10 -13.70 15.15 -3.58
N GLY A 11 -14.57 14.34 -2.99
CA GLY A 11 -14.77 12.93 -3.35
C GLY A 11 -16.16 12.43 -2.98
N ASP A 12 -16.53 11.24 -3.47
CA ASP A 12 -17.82 10.62 -3.17
C ASP A 12 -17.97 10.38 -1.66
N ARG A 13 -19.05 10.92 -1.07
CA ARG A 13 -19.33 10.83 0.36
C ARG A 13 -19.51 9.38 0.83
N ILE A 14 -19.96 8.51 -0.06
CA ILE A 14 -20.18 7.09 0.22
C ILE A 14 -18.82 6.39 0.45
N ILE A 15 -17.82 6.72 -0.37
CA ILE A 15 -16.47 6.13 -0.26
C ILE A 15 -15.83 6.55 1.07
N TRP A 16 -15.96 7.81 1.46
CA TRP A 16 -15.48 8.28 2.76
C TRP A 16 -16.18 7.58 3.93
N GLY A 17 -17.50 7.36 3.85
CA GLY A 17 -18.24 6.58 4.84
C GLY A 17 -17.73 5.13 4.95
N LEU A 18 -17.47 4.48 3.81
CA LEU A 18 -16.93 3.12 3.78
C LEU A 18 -15.53 3.03 4.39
N ILE A 19 -14.65 4.00 4.10
CA ILE A 19 -13.29 4.07 4.65
C ILE A 19 -13.34 4.17 6.18
N VAL A 20 -14.17 5.06 6.73
CA VAL A 20 -14.32 5.22 8.18
C VAL A 20 -14.86 3.95 8.83
N LEU A 21 -15.87 3.31 8.21
CA LEU A 21 -16.44 2.06 8.70
C LEU A 21 -15.40 0.93 8.72
N MET A 22 -14.60 0.79 7.65
CA MET A 22 -13.51 -0.19 7.57
C MET A 22 -12.41 0.08 8.60
N MET A 23 -12.07 1.35 8.87
CA MET A 23 -11.11 1.71 9.92
C MET A 23 -11.61 1.33 11.32
N ILE A 24 -12.90 1.56 11.61
CA ILE A 24 -13.50 1.14 12.89
C ILE A 24 -13.47 -0.38 13.02
N PHE A 25 -13.85 -1.11 11.96
CA PHE A 25 -13.79 -2.58 11.96
C PHE A 25 -12.35 -3.09 12.18
N SER A 26 -11.36 -2.47 11.53
CA SER A 26 -9.95 -2.79 11.73
C SER A 26 -9.49 -2.57 13.18
N LEU A 27 -9.87 -1.44 13.79
CA LEU A 27 -9.58 -1.16 15.20
C LEU A 27 -10.20 -2.21 16.13
N LEU A 28 -11.45 -2.62 15.89
CA LEU A 28 -12.11 -3.68 16.66
C LEU A 28 -11.40 -5.03 16.49
N ALA A 29 -11.05 -5.39 15.26
CA ALA A 29 -10.35 -6.65 14.97
C ALA A 29 -8.98 -6.71 15.66
N VAL A 30 -8.22 -5.61 15.59
CA VAL A 30 -6.91 -5.51 16.25
C VAL A 30 -7.05 -5.52 17.76
N TYR A 31 -8.06 -4.84 18.33
CA TYR A 31 -8.32 -4.91 19.78
C TYR A 31 -8.64 -6.35 20.21
N SER A 32 -9.52 -7.04 19.49
CA SER A 32 -9.89 -8.43 19.76
C SER A 32 -8.68 -9.38 19.73
N SER A 33 -7.83 -9.25 18.71
CA SER A 33 -6.63 -10.09 18.54
C SER A 33 -5.47 -9.69 19.49
N SER A 34 -5.30 -8.41 19.78
CA SER A 34 -4.22 -7.94 20.67
C SER A 34 -4.52 -8.22 22.14
N VAL A 35 -5.80 -8.29 22.54
CA VAL A 35 -6.19 -8.67 23.90
C VAL A 35 -5.72 -10.09 24.22
N SER A 36 -5.81 -11.06 23.28
CA SER A 36 -5.36 -12.44 23.54
C SER A 36 -3.83 -12.55 23.68
N VAL A 37 -3.07 -11.75 22.93
CA VAL A 37 -1.58 -11.71 22.99
C VAL A 37 -1.08 -10.93 24.20
N ALA A 38 -1.74 -9.81 24.56
CA ALA A 38 -1.40 -9.01 25.73
C ALA A 38 -1.68 -9.74 27.05
N PHE A 39 -2.73 -10.58 27.09
CA PHE A 39 -3.03 -11.42 28.24
C PHE A 39 -1.99 -12.54 28.44
N SER A 40 -1.39 -13.05 27.35
CA SER A 40 -0.43 -14.17 27.40
C SER A 40 1.04 -13.74 27.63
N ARG A 41 1.46 -12.51 27.26
CA ARG A 41 2.88 -12.10 27.34
C ARG A 41 3.22 -10.85 28.15
N TYR A 42 2.25 -9.97 28.46
CA TYR A 42 2.54 -8.63 29.02
C TYR A 42 1.71 -8.23 30.25
N GLY A 43 1.09 -9.19 30.96
CA GLY A 43 0.52 -8.95 32.28
C GLY A 43 -0.56 -7.87 32.36
N GLY A 44 -1.30 -7.63 31.26
CA GLY A 44 -2.45 -6.73 31.25
C GLY A 44 -2.21 -5.28 30.78
N ASN A 45 -1.02 -4.91 30.30
CA ASN A 45 -0.78 -3.55 29.79
C ASN A 45 -1.15 -3.40 28.29
N THR A 46 -2.45 -3.42 28.00
CA THR A 46 -3.04 -3.29 26.65
C THR A 46 -2.90 -1.90 26.01
N THR A 47 -2.48 -0.90 26.79
CA THR A 47 -2.44 0.51 26.36
C THR A 47 -1.37 0.80 25.30
N PHE A 48 -0.26 0.05 25.28
CA PHE A 48 0.83 0.26 24.31
C PHE A 48 0.39 -0.09 22.87
N PHE A 49 -0.23 -1.25 22.68
CA PHE A 49 -0.74 -1.69 21.36
C PHE A 49 -1.85 -0.78 20.84
N LEU A 50 -2.73 -0.32 21.73
CA LEU A 50 -3.81 0.59 21.37
C LEU A 50 -3.26 1.94 20.85
N LYS A 51 -2.23 2.50 21.51
CA LYS A 51 -1.61 3.76 21.09
C LYS A 51 -0.89 3.63 19.74
N SER A 52 -0.13 2.56 19.52
CA SER A 52 0.53 2.33 18.23
C SER A 52 -0.48 2.14 17.09
N GLN A 53 -1.58 1.42 17.34
CA GLN A 53 -2.65 1.26 16.35
C GLN A 53 -3.32 2.60 16.02
N PHE A 54 -3.58 3.44 17.03
CA PHE A 54 -4.19 4.75 16.82
C PHE A 54 -3.28 5.67 15.98
N LEU A 55 -1.96 5.63 16.23
CA LEU A 55 -0.96 6.34 15.43
C LEU A 55 -0.94 5.84 13.97
N LEU A 56 -1.02 4.52 13.74
CA LEU A 56 -1.09 3.94 12.41
C LEU A 56 -2.36 4.36 11.65
N VAL A 57 -3.52 4.35 12.32
CA VAL A 57 -4.79 4.80 11.71
C VAL A 57 -4.72 6.29 11.37
N PHE A 58 -4.18 7.12 12.27
CA PHE A 58 -3.99 8.54 12.00
C PHE A 58 -3.04 8.79 10.82
N PHE A 59 -1.93 8.06 10.77
CA PHE A 59 -0.98 8.12 9.66
C PHE A 59 -1.63 7.67 8.33
N CYS A 60 -2.45 6.63 8.36
CA CYS A 60 -3.20 6.17 7.19
C CYS A 60 -4.18 7.25 6.68
N LEU A 61 -4.93 7.88 7.59
CA LEU A 61 -5.84 8.98 7.24
C LEU A 61 -5.08 10.16 6.63
N PHE A 62 -3.92 10.51 7.20
CA PHE A 62 -3.05 11.56 6.67
C PHE A 62 -2.60 11.24 5.23
N ILE A 63 -2.14 10.01 4.97
CA ILE A 63 -1.75 9.56 3.63
C ILE A 63 -2.91 9.69 2.64
N ILE A 64 -4.12 9.25 3.01
CA ILE A 64 -5.30 9.32 2.14
C ILE A 64 -5.57 10.76 1.71
N VAL A 65 -5.53 11.71 2.64
CA VAL A 65 -5.77 13.13 2.35
C VAL A 65 -4.69 13.67 1.40
N VAL A 66 -3.41 13.39 1.66
CA VAL A 66 -2.30 13.83 0.80
C VAL A 66 -2.45 13.26 -0.62
N VAL A 67 -2.69 11.95 -0.73
CA VAL A 67 -2.83 11.26 -2.03
C VAL A 67 -4.05 11.78 -2.79
N HIS A 68 -5.16 12.05 -2.11
CA HIS A 68 -6.38 12.60 -2.71
C HIS A 68 -6.17 13.99 -3.32
N HIS A 69 -5.33 14.80 -2.71
CA HIS A 69 -4.99 16.14 -3.23
C HIS A 69 -3.96 16.11 -4.37
N LEU A 70 -3.25 15.00 -4.60
CA LEU A 70 -2.29 14.91 -5.70
C LEU A 70 -2.99 14.67 -7.05
N PRO A 71 -2.67 15.45 -8.10
CA PRO A 71 -3.30 15.28 -9.40
C PRO A 71 -2.87 13.97 -10.07
N TYR A 72 -3.84 13.23 -10.61
CA TYR A 72 -3.65 11.92 -11.28
C TYR A 72 -2.59 11.94 -12.39
N ARG A 73 -2.37 13.10 -13.02
CA ARG A 73 -1.42 13.29 -14.13
C ARG A 73 0.03 13.09 -13.68
N ILE A 74 0.36 13.38 -12.42
CA ILE A 74 1.69 13.14 -11.85
C ILE A 74 1.93 11.63 -11.70
N TYR A 75 0.97 10.90 -11.12
CA TYR A 75 1.06 9.44 -10.98
C TYR A 75 1.19 8.74 -12.33
N SER A 76 0.39 9.17 -13.32
CA SER A 76 0.49 8.65 -14.67
C SER A 76 1.88 8.90 -15.27
N SER A 77 2.47 10.09 -15.12
CA SER A 77 3.81 10.39 -15.64
C SER A 77 4.94 9.63 -14.92
N LEU A 78 4.79 9.35 -13.63
CA LEU A 78 5.79 8.61 -12.83
C LEU A 78 5.59 7.09 -12.83
N ALA A 79 4.52 6.56 -13.45
CA ALA A 79 4.18 5.14 -13.36
C ALA A 79 5.33 4.19 -13.73
N GLY A 80 6.11 4.51 -14.78
CA GLY A 80 7.27 3.71 -15.18
C GLY A 80 8.39 3.73 -14.13
N PHE A 81 8.62 4.89 -13.49
CA PHE A 81 9.59 5.03 -12.41
C PHE A 81 9.18 4.22 -11.18
N PHE A 82 7.89 4.25 -10.79
CA PHE A 82 7.36 3.48 -9.66
C PHE A 82 7.55 1.97 -9.81
N VAL A 83 7.39 1.43 -11.03
CA VAL A 83 7.63 0.01 -11.30
C VAL A 83 9.12 -0.34 -11.18
N VAL A 84 10.01 0.48 -11.75
CA VAL A 84 11.46 0.24 -11.63
C VAL A 84 11.90 0.29 -10.17
N VAL A 85 11.44 1.29 -9.41
CA VAL A 85 11.72 1.41 -7.98
C VAL A 85 11.19 0.20 -7.22
N SER A 86 9.96 -0.26 -7.52
CA SER A 86 9.37 -1.43 -6.85
C SER A 86 10.13 -2.73 -7.14
N ILE A 87 10.60 -2.92 -8.38
CA ILE A 87 11.42 -4.08 -8.75
C ILE A 87 12.76 -4.04 -8.01
N ILE A 88 13.41 -2.86 -7.95
CA ILE A 88 14.66 -2.70 -7.19
C ILE A 88 14.40 -2.97 -5.70
N LEU A 89 13.31 -2.45 -5.16
CA LEU A 89 12.97 -2.63 -3.76
C LEU A 89 12.73 -4.10 -3.42
N LEU A 90 12.00 -4.83 -4.28
CA LEU A 90 11.82 -6.27 -4.15
C LEU A 90 13.12 -7.06 -4.23
N ALA A 91 14.00 -6.68 -5.15
CA ALA A 91 15.29 -7.35 -5.31
C ALA A 91 16.19 -7.16 -4.08
N ILE A 92 16.01 -6.05 -3.35
CA ILE A 92 16.77 -5.73 -2.14
C ILE A 92 16.12 -6.32 -0.88
N THR A 93 14.80 -6.58 -0.87
CA THR A 93 14.08 -7.21 0.25
C THR A 93 14.81 -8.42 0.83
N PRO A 94 15.23 -9.44 0.05
CA PRO A 94 15.85 -10.62 0.63
C PRO A 94 17.21 -10.36 1.30
N PHE A 95 17.87 -9.22 1.01
CA PHE A 95 19.17 -8.87 1.59
C PHE A 95 19.07 -7.97 2.84
N ILE A 96 18.08 -7.08 2.88
CA ILE A 96 17.95 -6.06 3.94
C ILE A 96 16.72 -6.30 4.83
N GLY A 97 15.77 -7.10 4.36
CA GLY A 97 14.51 -7.33 5.06
C GLY A 97 14.69 -8.11 6.35
N VAL A 98 13.71 -7.96 7.23
CA VAL A 98 13.66 -8.67 8.50
C VAL A 98 13.10 -10.07 8.27
N GLU A 99 13.83 -11.07 8.73
CA GLU A 99 13.40 -12.46 8.66
C GLU A 99 12.31 -12.73 9.71
N VAL A 100 11.12 -13.09 9.25
CA VAL A 100 9.97 -13.43 10.10
C VAL A 100 9.47 -14.80 9.68
N ASN A 101 9.49 -15.77 10.58
CA ASN A 101 9.14 -17.17 10.30
C ASN A 101 9.98 -17.79 9.14
N SER A 102 11.29 -17.51 9.09
CA SER A 102 12.23 -18.01 8.06
C SER A 102 12.01 -17.47 6.64
N ALA A 103 11.29 -16.35 6.52
CA ALA A 103 11.05 -15.67 5.25
C ALA A 103 11.28 -14.16 5.40
N VAL A 104 11.93 -13.57 4.39
CA VAL A 104 12.27 -12.15 4.38
C VAL A 104 11.25 -11.40 3.52
N ARG A 105 10.17 -10.95 4.14
CA ARG A 105 8.98 -10.38 3.44
C ARG A 105 8.80 -8.89 3.60
N SER A 106 9.48 -8.31 4.58
CA SER A 106 9.23 -6.92 4.98
C SER A 106 10.52 -6.22 5.27
N ILE A 107 10.62 -4.99 4.77
CA ILE A 107 11.68 -4.08 5.15
C ILE A 107 11.18 -3.33 6.38
N GLU A 108 11.92 -3.41 7.47
CA GLU A 108 11.65 -2.61 8.65
C GLU A 108 12.25 -1.22 8.45
N ILE A 109 11.42 -0.18 8.62
CA ILE A 109 11.90 1.19 8.56
C ILE A 109 12.77 1.42 9.80
N PRO A 110 14.08 1.71 9.63
CA PRO A 110 14.97 1.90 10.76
C PRO A 110 14.50 3.07 11.62
N GLY A 111 14.34 2.84 12.92
CA GLY A 111 13.97 3.86 13.92
C GLY A 111 12.48 3.95 14.28
N THR A 112 11.56 3.39 13.48
CA THR A 112 10.12 3.40 13.80
C THR A 112 9.56 2.01 14.15
N GLY A 113 10.28 0.93 13.82
CA GLY A 113 9.81 -0.44 14.02
C GLY A 113 8.62 -0.83 13.12
N VAL A 114 8.26 0.03 12.16
CA VAL A 114 7.17 -0.22 11.21
C VAL A 114 7.71 -1.06 10.06
N ARG A 115 7.05 -2.18 9.80
CA ARG A 115 7.37 -3.09 8.72
C ARG A 115 6.56 -2.73 7.49
N VAL A 116 7.25 -2.36 6.41
CA VAL A 116 6.63 -2.11 5.11
C VAL A 116 6.82 -3.35 4.26
N GLN A 117 5.70 -3.89 3.77
CA GLN A 117 5.72 -5.02 2.87
C GLN A 117 5.99 -4.52 1.45
N THR A 118 7.08 -5.00 0.87
CA THR A 118 7.57 -4.62 -0.46
C THR A 118 6.61 -5.06 -1.56
N SER A 119 5.97 -6.22 -1.40
CA SER A 119 4.96 -6.73 -2.32
C SER A 119 3.69 -5.85 -2.41
N GLU A 120 3.30 -5.15 -1.35
CA GLU A 120 2.18 -4.20 -1.39
C GLU A 120 2.52 -2.97 -2.25
N VAL A 121 3.75 -2.45 -2.11
CA VAL A 121 4.26 -1.34 -2.94
C VAL A 121 4.33 -1.75 -4.42
N ALA A 122 4.75 -2.99 -4.70
CA ALA A 122 4.83 -3.50 -6.06
C ALA A 122 3.45 -3.65 -6.72
N LYS A 123 2.45 -4.18 -6.00
CA LYS A 123 1.07 -4.30 -6.52
C LYS A 123 0.51 -2.94 -6.93
N VAL A 124 0.63 -1.93 -6.06
CA VAL A 124 0.14 -0.57 -6.34
C VAL A 124 0.86 0.04 -7.56
N SER A 125 2.18 -0.08 -7.62
CA SER A 125 2.98 0.44 -8.74
C SER A 125 2.62 -0.22 -10.06
N LEU A 126 2.36 -1.53 -10.05
CA LEU A 126 1.96 -2.30 -11.22
C LEU A 126 0.59 -1.87 -11.74
N ILE A 127 -0.38 -1.63 -10.84
CA ILE A 127 -1.71 -1.10 -11.19
C ILE A 127 -1.59 0.26 -11.89
N ILE A 128 -0.80 1.19 -11.33
CA ILE A 128 -0.61 2.52 -11.92
C ILE A 128 0.06 2.43 -13.30
N TYR A 129 1.06 1.55 -13.45
CA TYR A 129 1.72 1.31 -14.72
C TYR A 129 0.77 0.73 -15.77
N PHE A 130 -0.04 -0.25 -15.40
CA PHE A 130 -1.04 -0.82 -16.30
C PHE A 130 -2.10 0.20 -16.69
N ALA A 131 -2.61 1.00 -15.77
CA ALA A 131 -3.54 2.07 -16.08
C ALA A 131 -2.94 3.05 -17.10
N ARG A 132 -1.66 3.43 -16.94
CA ARG A 132 -0.96 4.30 -17.92
C ARG A 132 -0.78 3.63 -19.27
N MET A 133 -0.27 2.39 -19.29
CA MET A 133 0.00 1.68 -20.55
C MET A 133 -1.29 1.44 -21.32
N LEU A 134 -2.38 1.09 -20.64
CA LEU A 134 -3.68 0.89 -21.28
C LEU A 134 -4.23 2.20 -21.86
N SER A 135 -4.08 3.31 -21.14
CA SER A 135 -4.46 4.64 -21.64
C SER A 135 -3.60 5.10 -22.82
N LYS A 136 -2.30 4.79 -22.84
CA LYS A 136 -1.37 5.19 -23.90
C LYS A 136 -1.56 4.38 -25.19
N TYR A 137 -1.79 3.08 -25.06
CA TYR A 137 -1.94 2.14 -26.18
C TYR A 137 -3.40 1.83 -26.51
N GLN A 138 -4.36 2.64 -26.01
CA GLN A 138 -5.79 2.44 -26.22
C GLN A 138 -6.17 2.35 -27.71
N ASN A 139 -5.45 3.07 -28.59
CA ASN A 139 -5.71 3.06 -30.04
C ASN A 139 -5.02 1.90 -30.78
N ASP A 140 -3.96 1.32 -30.20
CA ASP A 140 -3.16 0.23 -30.77
C ASP A 140 -3.48 -1.13 -30.13
N LEU A 141 -4.60 -1.23 -29.40
CA LEU A 141 -5.05 -2.46 -28.71
C LEU A 141 -5.21 -3.67 -29.65
N LYS A 142 -5.24 -3.45 -30.97
CA LYS A 142 -5.31 -4.52 -31.97
C LYS A 142 -4.01 -5.33 -32.06
N ASP A 143 -2.87 -4.75 -31.68
CA ASP A 143 -1.58 -5.46 -31.62
C ASP A 143 -1.41 -6.19 -30.28
N PHE A 144 -2.07 -7.34 -30.18
CA PHE A 144 -1.99 -8.21 -29.00
C PHE A 144 -0.54 -8.56 -28.63
N LYS A 145 0.38 -8.76 -29.59
CA LYS A 145 1.80 -9.05 -29.29
C LYS A 145 2.50 -7.93 -28.52
N LEU A 146 2.22 -6.67 -28.89
CA LEU A 146 2.81 -5.52 -28.21
C LEU A 146 2.25 -5.38 -26.80
N LEU A 147 0.93 -5.56 -26.67
CA LEU A 147 0.21 -5.53 -25.40
C LEU A 147 0.70 -6.63 -24.45
N THR A 148 0.74 -7.87 -24.93
CA THR A 148 1.28 -9.01 -24.17
C THR A 148 2.69 -8.73 -23.67
N LYS A 149 3.58 -8.18 -24.50
CA LYS A 149 4.96 -7.89 -24.07
C LYS A 149 5.02 -6.79 -23.00
N ILE A 150 4.26 -5.71 -23.16
CA ILE A 150 4.27 -4.56 -22.23
C ILE A 150 3.63 -4.90 -20.89
N PHE A 151 2.66 -5.81 -20.86
CA PHE A 151 1.92 -6.20 -19.65
C PHE A 151 2.48 -7.47 -18.98
N ILE A 152 2.72 -8.54 -19.73
CA ILE A 152 3.16 -9.83 -19.16
C ILE A 152 4.59 -9.74 -18.63
N VAL A 153 5.50 -9.02 -19.28
CA VAL A 153 6.90 -8.94 -18.84
C VAL A 153 7.02 -8.35 -17.43
N PRO A 154 6.53 -7.13 -17.13
CA PRO A 154 6.61 -6.59 -15.77
C PRO A 154 5.78 -7.38 -14.75
N LEU A 155 4.65 -7.97 -15.16
CA LEU A 155 3.89 -8.87 -14.28
C LEU A 155 4.70 -10.11 -13.89
N ALA A 156 5.31 -10.77 -14.87
CA ALA A 156 6.10 -11.97 -14.65
C ALA A 156 7.32 -11.67 -13.78
N ILE A 157 8.00 -10.55 -14.02
CA ILE A 157 9.12 -10.10 -13.17
C ILE A 157 8.65 -9.91 -11.73
N VAL A 158 7.58 -9.15 -11.51
CA VAL A 158 7.06 -8.92 -10.16
C VAL A 158 6.60 -10.23 -9.50
N CYS A 159 5.90 -11.12 -10.21
CA CYS A 159 5.49 -12.41 -9.67
C CYS A 159 6.68 -13.31 -9.30
N VAL A 160 7.69 -13.41 -10.16
CA VAL A 160 8.92 -14.19 -9.89
C VAL A 160 9.66 -13.63 -8.69
N LEU A 161 9.64 -12.31 -8.52
CA LEU A 161 10.38 -11.63 -7.46
C LEU A 161 9.61 -11.63 -6.12
N ILE A 162 8.27 -11.76 -6.16
CA ILE A 162 7.44 -12.01 -4.96
C ILE A 162 7.54 -13.47 -4.50
N MET A 163 7.67 -14.43 -5.43
CA MET A 163 7.73 -15.86 -5.10
C MET A 163 8.76 -16.27 -4.01
N PRO A 164 9.98 -15.71 -3.96
CA PRO A 164 10.93 -16.00 -2.89
C PRO A 164 10.62 -15.33 -1.55
N GLU A 165 9.66 -14.39 -1.49
CA GLU A 165 9.21 -13.73 -0.25
C GLU A 165 8.19 -14.61 0.50
#